data_AF-A0A8C5H9X3-F1
#
_entry.id   AF-A0A8C5H9X3-F1
#
_cell.length_a   1.000
_cell.length_b   1.000
_cell.length_c   1.000
_cell.angle_alpha   90.00
_cell.angle_beta   90.00
_cell.angle_gamma   90.00
#
_symmetry.space_group_name_H-M   'P 1'
#
loop_
_entity.id
_entity.type
_entity.pdbx_description
1 polymer ?
#
loop_
_entity_poly.entity_id
_entity_poly.type
_entity_poly.pdbx_seq_one_letter_code
_entity_poly.pdbx_strand_id
1 'polypeptide(L)'
;MMEEEEFEFAEDLEAILHLTPEVQQAIEQVFPSQDPLDRADFNAVEYINTLFPTEQFKSSKLFVCFCGVSQVIFCFTLGRRLDDNIRTVVRGQTNVGQDGRQALEEAQVAIQQLFGKIKDIKDKAEKSEQMVKEITRDIKQLDHAKRHLTTSITTLNHLHMLAGGVDSLEAMTRKRQYGEVANLLQGVVNVLEHFYKYMGITQIRQLSER
;
A
#
# COMPACT_ATOMS: atom_id res chain seq x y z
N MET A 1 32.07 76.49 -15.76
CA MET A 1 31.04 76.13 -14.75
C MET A 1 30.84 74.63 -14.56
N MET A 2 30.97 73.75 -15.57
CA MET A 2 31.05 72.29 -15.32
C MET A 2 32.50 71.75 -15.26
N GLU A 3 33.47 72.43 -15.88
CA GLU A 3 34.89 72.04 -15.80
C GLU A 3 35.56 72.44 -14.46
N GLU A 4 35.02 73.43 -13.74
CA GLU A 4 35.54 73.84 -12.43
C GLU A 4 35.06 72.90 -11.30
N GLU A 5 33.85 72.34 -11.39
CA GLU A 5 33.33 71.36 -10.42
C GLU A 5 34.01 69.99 -10.54
N GLU A 6 34.44 69.57 -11.74
CA GLU A 6 35.24 68.34 -11.94
C GLU A 6 36.68 68.47 -11.41
N PHE A 7 37.24 69.69 -11.38
CA PHE A 7 38.59 69.95 -10.89
C PHE A 7 38.66 70.03 -9.36
N GLU A 8 37.66 70.65 -8.70
CA GLU A 8 37.54 70.65 -7.23
C GLU A 8 37.37 69.22 -6.67
N PHE A 9 36.58 68.38 -7.35
CA PHE A 9 36.41 66.97 -6.94
C PHE A 9 37.70 66.15 -7.04
N ALA A 10 38.60 66.48 -7.97
CA ALA A 10 39.87 65.78 -8.14
C ALA A 10 40.89 66.16 -7.06
N GLU A 11 40.96 67.44 -6.68
CA GLU A 11 41.82 67.92 -5.59
C GLU A 11 41.35 67.38 -4.22
N ASP A 12 40.03 67.33 -3.99
CA ASP A 12 39.46 66.74 -2.77
C ASP A 12 39.73 65.22 -2.68
N LEU A 13 39.74 64.51 -3.81
CA LEU A 13 40.06 63.06 -3.86
C LEU A 13 41.56 62.79 -3.62
N GLU A 14 42.44 63.67 -4.11
CA GLU A 14 43.89 63.64 -3.83
C GLU A 14 44.17 63.87 -2.34
N ALA A 15 43.45 64.78 -1.69
CA ALA A 15 43.57 65.02 -0.25
C ALA A 15 43.06 63.84 0.61
N ILE A 16 42.06 63.09 0.13
CA ILE A 16 41.52 61.89 0.81
C ILE A 16 42.48 60.70 0.72
N LEU A 17 43.35 60.64 -0.28
CA LEU A 17 44.31 59.55 -0.49
C LEU A 17 45.63 59.72 0.28
N HIS A 18 45.93 60.92 0.80
CA HIS A 18 47.08 61.14 1.67
C HIS A 18 46.73 60.86 3.14
N LEU A 19 46.85 59.59 3.53
CA LEU A 19 46.78 59.21 4.95
C LEU A 19 47.91 59.88 5.73
N THR A 20 47.63 60.28 6.98
CA THR A 20 48.66 60.84 7.86
C THR A 20 49.80 59.83 8.06
N PRO A 21 51.05 60.30 8.16
CA PRO A 21 52.23 59.43 8.20
C PRO A 21 52.19 58.41 9.35
N GLU A 22 51.50 58.75 10.45
CA GLU A 22 51.26 57.88 11.60
C GLU A 22 50.35 56.70 11.25
N VAL A 23 49.31 56.92 10.44
CA VAL A 23 48.37 55.87 10.01
C VAL A 23 49.02 54.97 8.97
N GLN A 24 49.80 55.54 8.03
CA GLN A 24 50.54 54.77 7.05
C GLN A 24 51.54 53.80 7.70
N GLN A 25 52.28 54.30 8.70
CA GLN A 25 53.27 53.50 9.43
C GLN A 25 52.63 52.42 10.31
N ALA A 26 51.44 52.68 10.87
CA ALA A 26 50.66 51.68 11.57
C ALA A 26 50.13 50.59 10.63
N ILE A 27 49.69 50.94 9.42
CA ILE A 27 49.23 49.99 8.40
C ILE A 27 50.40 49.10 7.94
N GLU A 28 51.57 49.67 7.69
CA GLU A 28 52.77 48.94 7.23
C GLU A 28 53.30 47.95 8.30
N GLN A 29 53.13 48.26 9.59
CA GLN A 29 53.48 47.36 10.69
C GLN A 29 52.50 46.18 10.82
N VAL A 30 51.23 46.36 10.46
CA VAL A 30 50.19 45.33 10.57
C VAL A 30 50.12 44.47 9.31
N PHE A 31 50.45 45.04 8.15
CA PHE A 31 50.49 44.36 6.85
C PHE A 31 51.76 44.77 6.06
N PRO A 32 52.85 43.99 6.14
CA PRO A 32 54.01 44.20 5.28
C PRO A 32 53.69 43.68 3.87
N SER A 33 53.09 44.50 3.01
CA SER A 33 52.91 44.16 1.60
C SER A 33 54.13 44.60 0.78
N GLN A 34 54.64 43.71 -0.07
CA GLN A 34 55.69 44.01 -1.06
C GLN A 34 55.10 44.34 -2.43
N ASP A 35 53.80 44.62 -2.50
CA ASP A 35 53.14 44.94 -3.77
C ASP A 35 53.44 46.40 -4.14
N PRO A 36 54.04 46.67 -5.31
CA PRO A 36 54.26 48.04 -5.79
C PRO A 36 52.99 48.88 -5.90
N LEU A 37 51.79 48.26 -5.92
CA LEU A 37 50.49 48.95 -5.93
C LEU A 37 50.08 49.58 -4.58
N ASP A 38 50.69 49.16 -3.47
CA ASP A 38 50.31 49.59 -2.11
C ASP A 38 51.12 50.80 -1.60
N ARG A 39 51.99 51.37 -2.44
CA ARG A 39 52.81 52.53 -2.09
C ARG A 39 52.00 53.81 -2.11
N ALA A 40 52.16 54.66 -1.09
CA ALA A 40 51.49 55.96 -1.00
C ALA A 40 51.79 56.89 -2.19
N ASP A 41 52.97 56.78 -2.79
CA ASP A 41 53.40 57.57 -3.96
C ASP A 41 53.21 56.83 -5.30
N PHE A 42 52.25 55.89 -5.37
CA PHE A 42 52.05 55.07 -6.56
C PHE A 42 51.60 55.92 -7.76
N ASN A 43 52.52 56.17 -8.70
CA ASN A 43 52.19 56.79 -9.98
C ASN A 43 51.73 55.72 -10.98
N ALA A 44 50.41 55.59 -11.11
CA ALA A 44 49.78 54.62 -12.00
C ALA A 44 50.25 54.76 -13.46
N VAL A 45 50.52 55.98 -13.93
CA VAL A 45 50.92 56.24 -15.30
C VAL A 45 52.36 55.78 -15.55
N GLU A 46 53.28 56.07 -14.64
CA GLU A 46 54.68 55.61 -14.73
C GLU A 46 54.79 54.09 -14.56
N TYR A 47 54.01 53.50 -13.65
CA TYR A 47 53.96 52.05 -13.46
C TYR A 47 53.41 51.31 -14.70
N ILE A 48 52.36 51.86 -15.32
CA ILE A 48 51.85 51.31 -16.58
C ILE A 48 52.87 51.51 -17.71
N ASN A 49 53.56 52.65 -17.78
CA ASN A 49 54.54 52.89 -18.84
C ASN A 49 55.83 52.05 -18.69
N THR A 50 56.23 51.71 -17.46
CA THR A 50 57.35 50.77 -17.21
C THR A 50 56.97 49.32 -17.55
N LEU A 51 55.73 48.90 -17.27
CA LEU A 51 55.22 47.59 -17.65
C LEU A 51 54.87 47.49 -19.15
N PHE A 52 54.57 48.63 -19.79
CA PHE A 52 54.14 48.72 -21.19
C PHE A 52 54.86 49.83 -21.97
N PRO A 53 56.12 49.60 -22.40
CA PRO A 53 56.91 50.62 -23.08
C PRO A 53 56.43 50.98 -24.49
N THR A 54 55.56 50.17 -25.12
CA THR A 54 55.08 50.36 -26.51
C THR A 54 53.55 50.28 -26.61
N GLU A 55 52.94 51.21 -27.36
CA GLU A 55 51.49 51.33 -27.59
C GLU A 55 50.82 50.06 -28.13
N GLN A 56 51.51 49.31 -29.00
CA GLN A 56 51.03 48.04 -29.56
C GLN A 56 50.88 46.95 -28.48
N PHE A 57 51.76 46.96 -27.46
CA PHE A 57 51.73 46.03 -26.34
C PHE A 57 50.66 46.41 -25.30
N LYS A 58 50.37 47.71 -25.15
CA LYS A 58 49.24 48.20 -24.34
C LYS A 58 47.91 47.61 -24.84
N SER A 59 47.60 47.76 -26.12
CA SER A 59 46.33 47.25 -26.68
C SER A 59 46.21 45.72 -26.60
N SER A 60 47.27 45.00 -26.97
CA SER A 60 47.27 43.52 -26.96
C SER A 60 47.15 42.93 -25.55
N LYS A 61 47.93 43.44 -24.57
CA LYS A 61 47.87 42.90 -23.20
C LYS A 61 46.71 43.46 -22.40
N LEU A 62 46.21 44.67 -22.69
CA LEU A 62 44.95 45.18 -22.13
C LEU A 62 43.77 44.31 -22.60
N PHE A 63 43.77 43.88 -23.86
CA PHE A 63 42.81 42.89 -24.36
C PHE A 63 42.94 41.56 -23.62
N VAL A 64 44.16 41.06 -23.38
CA VAL A 64 44.38 39.84 -22.57
C VAL A 64 43.93 40.01 -21.12
N CYS A 65 44.17 41.18 -20.51
CA CYS A 65 43.75 41.48 -19.14
C CYS A 65 42.22 41.56 -19.04
N PHE A 66 41.57 42.30 -19.96
CA PHE A 66 40.12 42.38 -20.03
C PHE A 66 39.48 41.01 -20.32
N CYS A 67 40.13 40.19 -21.16
CA CYS A 67 39.73 38.81 -21.41
C CYS A 67 39.86 37.96 -20.14
N GLY A 68 40.96 38.08 -19.40
CA GLY A 68 41.17 37.40 -18.11
C GLY A 68 40.15 37.83 -17.05
N VAL A 69 39.88 39.12 -16.91
CA VAL A 69 38.87 39.65 -15.97
C VAL A 69 37.47 39.20 -16.39
N SER A 70 37.14 39.26 -17.69
CA SER A 70 35.87 38.75 -18.21
C SER A 70 35.72 37.25 -17.99
N GLN A 71 36.81 36.48 -18.12
CA GLN A 71 36.85 35.06 -17.85
C GLN A 71 36.65 34.76 -16.37
N VAL A 72 37.24 35.55 -15.47
CA VAL A 72 37.04 35.42 -14.01
C VAL A 72 35.61 35.77 -13.63
N ILE A 73 35.04 36.86 -14.17
CA ILE A 73 33.63 37.24 -13.95
C ILE A 73 32.69 36.17 -14.50
N PHE A 74 32.99 35.61 -15.67
CA PHE A 74 32.23 34.51 -16.27
C PHE A 74 32.31 33.24 -15.41
N CYS A 75 33.50 32.87 -14.95
CA CYS A 75 33.69 31.74 -14.01
C CYS A 75 32.91 31.95 -12.72
N PHE A 76 32.92 33.15 -12.16
CA PHE A 76 32.20 33.45 -10.92
C PHE A 76 30.67 33.42 -11.11
N THR A 77 30.19 33.94 -12.25
CA THR A 77 28.77 33.87 -12.62
C THR A 77 28.34 32.43 -12.89
N LEU A 78 29.21 31.63 -13.52
CA LEU A 78 28.97 30.20 -13.75
C LEU A 78 28.96 29.42 -12.44
N GLY A 79 29.88 29.72 -11.51
CA GLY A 79 29.91 29.16 -10.16
C GLY A 79 28.60 29.43 -9.41
N ARG A 80 28.12 30.69 -9.43
CA ARG A 80 26.82 31.04 -8.82
C ARG A 80 25.64 30.31 -9.44
N ARG A 81 25.60 30.20 -10.78
CA ARG A 81 24.56 29.41 -11.46
C ARG A 81 24.62 27.94 -11.09
N LEU A 82 25.82 27.38 -10.95
CA LEU A 82 26.02 26.01 -10.51
C LEU A 82 25.56 25.82 -9.06
N ASP A 83 25.93 26.72 -8.16
CA ASP A 83 25.51 26.69 -6.75
C ASP A 83 23.99 26.80 -6.60
N ASP A 84 23.33 27.66 -7.40
CA ASP A 84 21.87 27.78 -7.40
C ASP A 84 21.19 26.52 -7.96
N ASN A 85 21.77 25.88 -8.99
CA ASN A 85 21.31 24.60 -9.49
C ASN A 85 21.48 23.49 -8.43
N ILE A 86 22.65 23.41 -7.77
CA ILE A 86 22.91 22.45 -6.69
C ILE A 86 21.92 22.67 -5.55
N ARG A 87 21.70 23.91 -5.12
CA ARG A 87 20.73 24.24 -4.06
C ARG A 87 19.32 23.79 -4.44
N THR A 88 18.92 23.99 -5.69
CA THR A 88 17.60 23.59 -6.20
C THR A 88 17.47 22.07 -6.21
N VAL A 89 18.47 21.35 -6.69
CA VAL A 89 18.49 19.88 -6.73
C VAL A 89 18.50 19.29 -5.32
N VAL A 90 19.31 19.81 -4.40
CA VAL A 90 19.37 19.33 -3.00
C VAL A 90 18.04 19.55 -2.27
N ARG A 91 17.37 20.69 -2.49
CA ARG A 91 16.02 20.93 -1.97
C ARG A 91 14.98 20.00 -2.61
N GLY A 92 15.06 19.78 -3.91
CA GLY A 92 14.19 18.82 -4.62
C GLY A 92 14.36 17.39 -4.10
N GLN A 93 15.60 16.96 -3.84
CA GLN A 93 15.91 15.65 -3.26
C GLN A 93 15.40 15.51 -1.81
N THR A 94 15.47 16.57 -1.01
CA THR A 94 14.97 16.55 0.37
C THR A 94 13.46 16.37 0.42
N ASN A 95 12.71 17.08 -0.44
CA ASN A 95 11.26 16.96 -0.52
C ASN A 95 10.84 15.57 -1.04
N VAL A 96 11.47 15.08 -2.11
CA VAL A 96 11.18 13.72 -2.64
C VAL A 96 11.51 12.63 -1.63
N GLY A 97 12.57 12.80 -0.83
CA GLY A 97 12.90 11.87 0.26
C GLY A 97 11.88 11.85 1.40
N GLN A 98 11.32 13.02 1.75
CA GLN A 98 10.23 13.12 2.74
C GLN A 98 8.94 12.50 2.19
N ASP A 99 8.56 12.84 0.95
CA ASP A 99 7.36 12.30 0.30
C ASP A 99 7.44 10.78 0.16
N GLY A 100 8.60 10.24 -0.23
CA GLY A 100 8.83 8.81 -0.34
C GLY A 100 8.73 8.10 1.02
N ARG A 101 9.20 8.74 2.10
CA ARG A 101 9.10 8.20 3.46
C ARG A 101 7.67 8.22 3.98
N GLN A 102 6.92 9.29 3.69
CA GLN A 102 5.50 9.38 4.03
C GLN A 102 4.69 8.34 3.25
N ALA A 103 4.92 8.20 1.93
CA ALA A 103 4.25 7.18 1.12
C ALA A 103 4.54 5.75 1.61
N LEU A 104 5.77 5.49 2.08
CA LEU A 104 6.13 4.19 2.66
C LEU A 104 5.40 3.94 3.99
N GLU A 105 5.30 4.95 4.86
CA GLU A 105 4.58 4.86 6.13
C GLU A 105 3.08 4.62 5.92
N GLU A 106 2.47 5.37 4.99
CA GLU A 106 1.08 5.18 4.58
C GLU A 106 0.84 3.77 4.03
N ALA A 107 1.73 3.26 3.17
CA ALA A 107 1.67 1.90 2.66
C ALA A 107 1.81 0.86 3.79
N GLN A 108 2.70 1.08 4.76
CA GLN A 108 2.88 0.19 5.90
C GLN A 108 1.63 0.12 6.78
N VAL A 109 0.98 1.26 7.03
CA VAL A 109 -0.30 1.32 7.76
C VAL A 109 -1.40 0.60 6.98
N ALA A 110 -1.50 0.83 5.67
CA ALA A 110 -2.48 0.15 4.83
C ALA A 110 -2.28 -1.38 4.82
N ILE A 111 -1.03 -1.85 4.78
CA ILE A 111 -0.68 -3.28 4.86
C ILE A 111 -1.08 -3.86 6.22
N GLN A 112 -0.82 -3.17 7.33
CA GLN A 112 -1.24 -3.63 8.67
C GLN A 112 -2.76 -3.75 8.78
N GLN A 113 -3.50 -2.76 8.26
CA GLN A 113 -4.96 -2.81 8.21
C GLN A 113 -5.45 -3.99 7.35
N LEU A 114 -4.78 -4.26 6.22
CA LEU A 114 -5.12 -5.38 5.36
C LEU A 114 -4.89 -6.72 6.07
N PHE A 115 -3.78 -6.88 6.79
CA PHE A 115 -3.54 -8.07 7.61
C PHE A 115 -4.60 -8.26 8.69
N GLY A 116 -5.04 -7.18 9.33
CA GLY A 116 -6.18 -7.20 10.26
C GLY A 116 -7.45 -7.71 9.58
N LYS A 117 -7.80 -7.14 8.43
CA LYS A 117 -8.99 -7.56 7.64
C LYS A 117 -8.90 -9.02 7.19
N ILE A 118 -7.73 -9.49 6.74
CA ILE A 118 -7.52 -10.88 6.33
C ILE A 118 -7.70 -11.82 7.54
N LYS A 119 -7.17 -11.44 8.71
CA LYS A 119 -7.36 -12.20 9.94
C LYS A 119 -8.84 -12.27 10.33
N ASP A 120 -9.55 -11.15 10.29
CA ASP A 120 -10.99 -11.12 10.60
C ASP A 120 -11.80 -11.97 9.62
N ILE A 121 -11.46 -11.94 8.33
CA ILE A 121 -12.10 -12.78 7.30
C ILE A 121 -11.81 -14.25 7.58
N LYS A 122 -10.58 -14.60 7.93
CA LYS A 122 -10.19 -15.97 8.28
C LYS A 122 -10.98 -16.46 9.50
N ASP A 123 -11.04 -15.68 10.58
CA ASP A 123 -11.74 -16.04 11.80
C ASP A 123 -13.26 -16.18 11.56
N LYS A 124 -13.84 -15.32 10.71
CA LYS A 124 -15.25 -15.45 10.28
C LYS A 124 -15.48 -16.68 9.40
N ALA A 125 -14.55 -16.97 8.48
CA ALA A 125 -14.64 -18.14 7.62
C ALA A 125 -14.56 -19.45 8.43
N GLU A 126 -13.67 -19.52 9.42
CA GLU A 126 -13.54 -20.68 10.32
C GLU A 126 -14.82 -20.90 11.15
N LYS A 127 -15.39 -19.82 11.71
CA LYS A 127 -16.69 -19.89 12.41
C LYS A 127 -17.82 -20.33 11.48
N SER A 128 -17.84 -19.82 10.25
CA SER A 128 -18.83 -20.20 9.23
C SER A 128 -18.69 -21.67 8.85
N GLU A 129 -17.46 -22.17 8.67
CA GLU A 129 -17.20 -23.58 8.38
C GLU A 129 -17.69 -24.48 9.52
N GLN A 130 -17.40 -24.12 10.76
CA GLN A 130 -17.87 -24.88 11.93
C GLN A 130 -19.40 -24.90 12.00
N MET A 131 -20.05 -23.77 11.77
CA MET A 131 -21.52 -23.68 11.73
C MET A 131 -22.11 -24.57 10.63
N VAL A 132 -21.52 -24.57 9.42
CA VAL A 132 -21.98 -25.44 8.32
C VAL A 132 -21.77 -26.92 8.65
N LYS A 133 -20.68 -27.29 9.33
CA LYS A 133 -20.45 -28.67 9.79
C LYS A 133 -21.53 -29.12 10.78
N GLU A 134 -21.94 -28.25 11.69
CA GLU A 134 -23.02 -28.55 12.63
C GLU A 134 -24.37 -28.67 11.92
N ILE A 135 -24.70 -27.74 11.03
CA ILE A 135 -25.93 -27.79 10.23
C ILE A 135 -26.00 -29.08 9.41
N THR A 136 -24.90 -29.47 8.75
CA THR A 136 -24.88 -30.71 7.93
C THR A 136 -24.98 -31.98 8.77
N ARG A 137 -24.41 -31.99 9.98
CA ARG A 137 -24.60 -33.07 10.95
C ARG A 137 -26.06 -33.19 11.37
N ASP A 138 -26.70 -32.07 11.69
CA ASP A 138 -28.08 -32.05 12.16
C ASP A 138 -29.06 -32.41 11.03
N ILE A 139 -28.79 -31.99 9.78
CA ILE A 139 -29.53 -32.43 8.59
C ILE A 139 -29.44 -33.95 8.44
N LYS A 140 -28.25 -34.54 8.62
CA LYS A 140 -28.08 -35.99 8.54
C LYS A 140 -28.86 -36.72 9.64
N GLN A 141 -28.84 -36.20 10.87
CA GLN A 141 -29.64 -36.76 11.96
C GLN A 141 -31.14 -36.67 11.66
N LEU A 142 -31.60 -35.54 11.11
CA LEU A 142 -32.99 -35.34 10.71
C LEU A 142 -33.40 -36.29 9.57
N ASP A 143 -32.51 -36.57 8.62
CA ASP A 143 -32.76 -37.54 7.55
C ASP A 143 -32.93 -38.96 8.10
N HIS A 144 -32.06 -39.37 9.03
CA HIS A 144 -32.21 -40.65 9.74
C HIS A 144 -33.53 -40.71 10.49
N ALA A 145 -33.89 -39.67 11.24
CA ALA A 145 -35.16 -39.60 11.95
C ALA A 145 -36.36 -39.68 11.00
N LYS A 146 -36.33 -38.93 9.88
CA LYS A 146 -37.37 -38.98 8.85
C LYS A 146 -37.50 -40.38 8.27
N ARG A 147 -36.39 -41.03 7.89
CA ARG A 147 -36.39 -42.39 7.35
C ARG A 147 -36.96 -43.39 8.35
N HIS A 148 -36.57 -43.31 9.63
CA HIS A 148 -37.09 -44.17 10.68
C HIS A 148 -38.58 -43.95 10.92
N LEU A 149 -39.03 -42.70 10.96
CA LEU A 149 -40.45 -42.35 11.11
C LEU A 149 -41.27 -42.84 9.91
N THR A 150 -40.82 -42.59 8.67
CA THR A 150 -41.49 -43.10 7.47
C THR A 150 -41.57 -44.62 7.50
N THR A 151 -40.47 -45.30 7.82
CA THR A 151 -40.45 -46.76 7.94
C THR A 151 -41.46 -47.23 9.00
N SER A 152 -41.48 -46.59 10.17
CA SER A 152 -42.39 -46.93 11.28
C SER A 152 -43.85 -46.74 10.88
N ILE A 153 -44.19 -45.61 10.25
CA ILE A 153 -45.53 -45.30 9.76
C ILE A 153 -45.97 -46.32 8.70
N THR A 154 -45.10 -46.62 7.71
CA THR A 154 -45.41 -47.63 6.69
C THR A 154 -45.61 -49.01 7.30
N THR A 155 -44.75 -49.44 8.23
CA THR A 155 -44.92 -50.73 8.92
C THR A 155 -46.20 -50.78 9.73
N LEU A 156 -46.58 -49.68 10.39
CA LEU A 156 -47.81 -49.61 11.17
C LEU A 156 -49.05 -49.65 10.26
N ASN A 157 -49.03 -48.94 9.14
CA ASN A 157 -50.10 -49.00 8.15
C ASN A 157 -50.27 -50.40 7.57
N HIS A 158 -49.17 -51.10 7.27
CA HIS A 158 -49.20 -52.49 6.83
C HIS A 158 -49.76 -53.41 7.91
N LEU A 159 -49.42 -53.20 9.18
CA LEU A 159 -49.96 -53.99 10.29
C LEU A 159 -51.47 -53.75 10.46
N HIS A 160 -51.92 -52.50 10.34
CA HIS A 160 -53.33 -52.16 10.36
C HIS A 160 -54.11 -52.82 9.20
N MET A 161 -53.55 -52.79 7.98
CA MET A 161 -54.13 -53.51 6.84
C MET A 161 -54.19 -55.01 7.06
N LEU A 162 -53.17 -55.61 7.68
CA LEU A 162 -53.14 -57.04 7.99
C LEU A 162 -54.24 -57.41 9.00
N ALA A 163 -54.30 -56.70 10.14
CA ALA A 163 -55.29 -56.96 11.18
C ALA A 163 -56.73 -56.78 10.66
N GLY A 164 -57.03 -55.65 10.01
CA GLY A 164 -58.36 -55.42 9.43
C GLY A 164 -58.70 -56.35 8.26
N GLY A 165 -57.67 -56.79 7.50
CA GLY A 165 -57.80 -57.77 6.43
C GLY A 165 -58.19 -59.15 6.95
N VAL A 166 -57.55 -59.62 8.03
CA VAL A 166 -57.90 -60.89 8.70
C VAL A 166 -59.31 -60.85 9.27
N ASP A 167 -59.69 -59.77 9.97
CA ASP A 167 -61.05 -59.61 10.51
C ASP A 167 -62.12 -59.63 9.39
N SER A 168 -61.83 -58.97 8.28
CA SER A 168 -62.71 -58.93 7.10
C SER A 168 -62.79 -60.29 6.39
N LEU A 169 -61.66 -61.02 6.27
CA LEU A 169 -61.62 -62.38 5.73
C LEU A 169 -62.44 -63.35 6.58
N GLU A 170 -62.36 -63.24 7.91
CA GLU A 170 -63.15 -64.05 8.83
C GLU A 170 -64.65 -63.77 8.65
N ALA A 171 -65.03 -62.49 8.56
CA ALA A 171 -66.42 -62.08 8.34
C ALA A 171 -66.97 -62.57 6.97
N MET A 172 -66.18 -62.47 5.90
CA MET A 172 -66.59 -62.90 4.55
C MET A 172 -66.68 -64.42 4.43
N THR A 173 -65.78 -65.15 5.10
CA THR A 173 -65.84 -66.62 5.21
C THR A 173 -67.13 -67.06 5.91
N ARG A 174 -67.51 -66.39 7.01
CA ARG A 174 -68.79 -66.63 7.70
C ARG A 174 -70.01 -66.37 6.79
N LYS A 175 -69.94 -65.35 5.92
CA LYS A 175 -70.99 -65.00 4.95
C LYS A 175 -70.97 -65.81 3.64
N ARG A 176 -69.99 -66.69 3.44
CA ARG A 176 -69.78 -67.51 2.23
C ARG A 176 -69.53 -66.71 0.93
N GLN A 177 -68.98 -65.49 1.02
CA GLN A 177 -68.67 -64.63 -0.14
C GLN A 177 -67.27 -64.93 -0.72
N TYR A 178 -67.06 -66.15 -1.21
CA TYR A 178 -65.71 -66.64 -1.60
C TYR A 178 -65.06 -65.87 -2.77
N GLY A 179 -65.86 -65.20 -3.61
CA GLY A 179 -65.32 -64.38 -4.70
C GLY A 179 -64.56 -63.14 -4.21
N GLU A 180 -65.04 -62.49 -3.15
CA GLU A 180 -64.35 -61.34 -2.55
C GLU A 180 -63.21 -61.77 -1.63
N VAL A 181 -63.33 -62.94 -1.00
CA VAL A 181 -62.26 -63.56 -0.19
C VAL A 181 -60.99 -63.74 -1.01
N ALA A 182 -61.08 -64.20 -2.26
CA ALA A 182 -59.90 -64.40 -3.11
C ALA A 182 -59.13 -63.10 -3.36
N ASN A 183 -59.83 -62.00 -3.64
CA ASN A 183 -59.21 -60.69 -3.86
C ASN A 183 -58.57 -60.13 -2.59
N LEU A 184 -59.27 -60.23 -1.46
CA LEU A 184 -58.77 -59.73 -0.18
C LEU A 184 -57.59 -60.57 0.33
N LEU A 185 -57.63 -61.89 0.15
CA LEU A 185 -56.56 -62.80 0.51
C LEU A 185 -55.28 -62.47 -0.26
N GLN A 186 -55.40 -62.21 -1.58
CA GLN A 186 -54.24 -61.81 -2.38
C GLN A 186 -53.60 -60.51 -1.85
N GLY A 187 -54.42 -59.52 -1.46
CA GLY A 187 -53.93 -58.28 -0.85
C GLY A 187 -53.22 -58.50 0.48
N VAL A 188 -53.79 -59.34 1.35
CA VAL A 188 -53.21 -59.69 2.66
C VAL A 188 -51.88 -60.44 2.51
N VAL A 189 -51.80 -61.40 1.57
CA VAL A 189 -50.55 -62.13 1.28
C VAL A 189 -49.44 -61.19 0.82
N ASN A 190 -49.74 -60.23 -0.05
CA ASN A 190 -48.76 -59.24 -0.51
C ASN A 190 -48.23 -58.37 0.66
N VAL A 191 -49.09 -58.04 1.63
CA VAL A 191 -48.69 -57.29 2.82
C VAL A 191 -47.87 -58.16 3.78
N LEU A 192 -48.19 -59.45 3.91
CA LEU A 192 -47.41 -60.41 4.69
C LEU A 192 -45.98 -60.59 4.15
N GLU A 193 -45.78 -60.49 2.84
CA GLU A 193 -44.42 -60.56 2.25
C GLU A 193 -43.48 -59.49 2.80
N HIS A 194 -44.01 -58.28 3.03
CA HIS A 194 -43.25 -57.18 3.62
C HIS A 194 -42.85 -57.46 5.09
N PHE A 195 -43.60 -58.33 5.79
CA PHE A 195 -43.37 -58.69 7.19
C PHE A 195 -42.42 -59.87 7.40
N TYR A 196 -42.01 -60.60 6.36
CA TYR A 196 -41.04 -61.71 6.52
C TYR A 196 -39.74 -61.26 7.20
N LYS A 197 -39.32 -60.01 6.97
CA LYS A 197 -38.12 -59.41 7.60
C LYS A 197 -38.27 -59.18 9.10
N TYR A 198 -39.51 -59.18 9.62
CA TYR A 198 -39.84 -58.92 11.02
C TYR A 198 -40.37 -60.17 11.75
N MET A 199 -40.29 -61.34 11.12
CA MET A 199 -40.73 -62.65 11.67
C MET A 199 -40.01 -63.08 12.96
N GLY A 200 -38.90 -62.44 13.31
CA GLY A 200 -38.24 -62.62 14.60
C GLY A 200 -39.06 -62.12 15.79
N ILE A 201 -40.07 -61.27 15.55
CA ILE A 201 -40.97 -60.74 16.58
C ILE A 201 -42.11 -61.73 16.80
N THR A 202 -42.21 -62.29 18.01
CA THR A 202 -43.17 -63.35 18.35
C THR A 202 -44.62 -62.95 18.08
N GLN A 203 -45.01 -61.69 18.31
CA GLN A 203 -46.38 -61.23 18.04
C GLN A 203 -46.72 -61.20 16.54
N ILE A 204 -45.75 -60.82 15.69
CA ILE A 204 -45.94 -60.78 14.22
C ILE A 204 -46.05 -62.20 13.68
N ARG A 205 -45.23 -63.11 14.22
CA ARG A 205 -45.30 -64.54 13.88
C ARG A 205 -46.67 -65.14 14.23
N GLN A 206 -47.19 -64.84 15.42
CA GLN A 206 -48.53 -65.30 15.82
C GLN A 206 -49.65 -64.74 14.94
N LEU A 207 -49.51 -63.50 14.45
CA LEU A 207 -50.47 -62.90 13.50
C LEU A 207 -50.40 -63.52 12.11
N SER A 208 -49.23 -63.98 11.66
CA SER A 208 -49.10 -64.66 10.37
C SER A 208 -49.49 -66.13 10.38
N GLU A 209 -49.46 -66.77 11.56
CA GLU A 209 -49.82 -68.19 11.74
C GLU A 209 -51.34 -68.39 11.98
N ARG A 210 -52.10 -67.30 12.17
CA ARG A 210 -53.58 -67.31 12.26
C ARG A 210 -54.22 -67.13 10.89
#